data_AF-A0A316KLG4-F1
#
_entry.id   AF-A0A316KLG4-F1
#
_cell.length_a   1.000
_cell.length_b   1.000
_cell.length_c   1.000
_cell.angle_alpha   90.00
_cell.angle_beta   90.00
_cell.angle_gamma   90.00
#
_symmetry.space_group_name_H-M   'P 1'
#
loop_
_entity.id
_entity.type
_entity.pdbx_description
1 polymer ?
#
loop_
_entity_poly.entity_id
_entity_poly.type
_entity_poly.pdbx_seq_one_letter_code
_entity_poly.pdbx_strand_id
1 'polypeptide(L)' 'IAEAHPDSTTDDDRWECVDIKALEPVKTPVTLDQIKADERLSEMVLVKSSRLSVQPVTETEWRIICDLAGLPG' A
#
# COMPACT_ATOMS: atom_id res chain seq x y z
N ILE A 1 0.57 5.23 17.04
CA ILE A 1 1.13 4.38 15.96
C ILE A 1 2.02 3.40 16.68
N ALA A 2 1.61 2.14 16.67
CA ALA A 2 2.22 1.01 17.35
C ALA A 2 2.71 0.04 16.28
N GLU A 3 3.84 -0.62 16.54
CA GLU A 3 4.37 -1.69 15.68
C GLU A 3 3.52 -2.96 15.78
N ALA A 4 3.99 -4.08 15.24
CA ALA A 4 3.26 -5.35 15.29
C ALA A 4 2.94 -5.75 16.74
N HIS A 5 1.67 -6.05 17.01
CA HIS A 5 1.17 -6.53 18.29
C HIS A 5 0.03 -7.54 18.09
N PRO A 6 -0.30 -8.38 19.10
CA PRO A 6 -1.38 -9.36 18.97
C PRO A 6 -2.71 -8.71 18.53
N ASP A 7 -3.42 -9.41 17.66
CA ASP A 7 -4.75 -8.99 17.18
C ASP A 7 -5.80 -9.16 18.28
N SER A 8 -6.34 -8.03 18.76
CA SER A 8 -7.37 -8.01 19.81
C SER A 8 -8.73 -8.60 19.42
N THR A 9 -8.93 -8.93 18.13
CA THR A 9 -10.18 -9.49 17.61
C THR A 9 -10.21 -11.02 17.60
N THR A 10 -9.11 -11.67 17.99
CA THR A 10 -8.97 -13.13 18.03
C THR A 10 -8.18 -13.59 19.26
N ASP A 11 -8.44 -14.82 19.71
CA ASP A 11 -7.69 -15.48 20.78
C ASP A 11 -6.50 -16.30 20.23
N ASP A 12 -6.25 -16.25 18.92
CA ASP A 12 -5.17 -16.97 18.24
C ASP A 12 -3.90 -16.10 18.16
N ASP A 13 -2.90 -16.45 18.97
CA ASP A 13 -1.61 -15.74 19.11
C ASP A 13 -0.80 -15.61 17.82
N ARG A 14 -1.19 -16.29 16.73
CA ARG A 14 -0.51 -16.20 15.43
C ARG A 14 -0.84 -14.92 14.66
N TRP A 15 -1.89 -14.19 15.05
CA TRP A 15 -2.33 -12.98 14.36
C TRP A 15 -1.78 -11.72 15.01
N GLU A 16 -1.19 -10.87 14.17
CA GLU A 16 -0.66 -9.58 14.58
C GLU A 16 -1.33 -8.44 13.79
N CYS A 17 -1.39 -7.27 14.42
CA CYS A 17 -1.94 -6.02 13.90
C CYS A 17 -0.94 -4.88 14.09
N VAL A 18 -1.14 -3.78 13.34
CA VAL A 18 -0.38 -2.54 13.48
C VAL A 18 -1.34 -1.36 13.54
N ASP A 19 -0.98 -0.32 14.29
CA ASP A 19 -1.78 0.92 14.31
C ASP A 19 -1.26 1.91 13.28
N ILE A 20 -2.07 2.21 12.27
CA ILE A 20 -1.78 3.26 11.27
C ILE A 20 -2.51 4.56 11.58
N LYS A 21 -1.95 5.68 11.12
CA LYS A 21 -2.59 7.00 11.16
C LYS A 21 -2.62 7.58 9.76
N ALA A 22 -3.76 8.11 9.35
CA ALA A 22 -3.86 8.91 8.12
C ALA A 22 -3.02 10.18 8.26
N LEU A 23 -2.08 10.39 7.34
CA LEU A 23 -1.25 11.60 7.30
C LEU A 23 -1.94 12.70 6.50
N GLU A 24 -2.27 12.42 5.24
CA GLU A 24 -2.96 13.34 4.34
C GLU A 24 -3.77 12.58 3.28
N PRO A 25 -4.82 13.19 2.71
CA PRO A 25 -5.48 12.66 1.53
C PRO A 25 -4.66 12.99 0.26
N VAL A 26 -4.75 12.11 -0.74
CA VAL A 26 -4.24 12.41 -2.08
C VAL A 26 -5.17 13.38 -2.82
N LYS A 27 -4.61 14.19 -3.72
CA LYS A 27 -5.41 15.11 -4.56
C LYS A 27 -6.17 14.34 -5.64
N THR A 28 -5.53 13.32 -6.22
CA THR A 28 -6.08 12.48 -7.29
C THR A 28 -6.04 11.02 -6.85
N PRO A 29 -7.18 10.36 -6.63
CA PRO A 29 -7.18 8.93 -6.35
C PRO A 29 -6.56 8.14 -7.51
N VAL A 30 -5.59 7.29 -7.19
CA VAL A 30 -4.93 6.41 -8.18
C VAL A 30 -5.71 5.10 -8.26
N THR A 31 -6.32 4.84 -9.41
CA THR A 31 -7.13 3.63 -9.65
C THR A 31 -6.24 2.44 -10.02
N LEU A 32 -6.73 1.22 -9.78
CA LEU A 32 -6.02 0.00 -10.18
C LEU A 32 -5.79 -0.07 -11.70
N ASP A 33 -6.73 0.42 -12.50
CA ASP A 33 -6.58 0.43 -13.96
C ASP A 33 -5.46 1.36 -14.42
N GLN A 34 -5.30 2.52 -13.77
CA GLN A 34 -4.16 3.42 -14.02
C GLN A 34 -2.83 2.73 -13.66
N ILE A 35 -2.78 2.03 -12.52
CA ILE A 35 -1.57 1.30 -12.09
C ILE A 35 -1.22 0.20 -13.09
N LYS A 36 -2.21 -0.57 -13.56
CA LYS A 36 -2.00 -1.66 -14.54
C LYS A 36 -1.63 -1.17 -15.93
N ALA A 37 -2.05 0.04 -16.31
CA ALA A 37 -1.73 0.64 -17.60
C ALA A 37 -0.32 1.27 -17.64
N ASP A 38 0.30 1.52 -16.49
CA ASP A 38 1.64 2.11 -16.40
C ASP A 38 2.72 1.02 -16.43
N GLU A 39 3.45 0.93 -17.54
CA GLU A 39 4.51 -0.08 -17.72
C GLU A 39 5.61 0.01 -16.66
N ARG A 40 5.82 1.19 -16.04
CA ARG A 40 6.81 1.38 -14.98
C ARG A 40 6.44 0.65 -13.68
N LEU A 41 5.16 0.31 -13.50
CA LEU A 41 4.61 -0.39 -12.35
C LEU A 41 4.29 -1.87 -12.65
N SER A 42 4.65 -2.37 -13.84
CA SER A 42 4.38 -3.75 -14.25
C SER A 42 4.94 -4.82 -13.32
N GLU A 43 6.04 -4.49 -12.62
CA GLU A 43 6.70 -5.38 -11.67
C GLU A 43 6.17 -5.27 -10.24
N MET A 44 5.29 -4.30 -9.97
CA MET A 44 4.74 -4.06 -8.64
C MET A 44 3.93 -5.26 -8.15
N VAL A 45 4.12 -5.61 -6.88
CA VAL A 45 3.41 -6.75 -6.26
C VAL A 45 1.90 -6.62 -6.41
N LEU A 46 1.36 -5.40 -6.41
CA LEU A 46 -0.06 -5.13 -6.55
C LEU A 46 -0.62 -5.58 -7.90
N VAL A 47 0.20 -5.48 -8.95
CA VAL A 47 -0.15 -5.93 -10.30
C VAL A 47 -0.03 -7.45 -10.40
N LYS A 48 0.98 -8.05 -9.76
CA LYS A 48 1.30 -9.48 -9.88
C LYS A 48 0.54 -10.41 -8.93
N SER A 49 0.14 -9.92 -7.75
CA SER A 49 -0.45 -10.71 -6.68
C SER A 49 -1.63 -9.99 -6.03
N SER A 50 -2.79 -10.04 -6.70
CA SER A 50 -3.99 -9.30 -6.30
C SER A 50 -4.65 -9.78 -5.00
N ARG A 51 -4.25 -10.94 -4.46
CA ARG A 51 -4.81 -11.52 -3.23
C ARG A 51 -3.97 -11.26 -1.99
N LEU A 52 -2.80 -10.65 -2.13
CA LEU A 52 -1.96 -10.29 -1.00
C LEU A 52 -2.39 -8.91 -0.47
N SER A 53 -2.82 -8.81 0.79
CA SER A 53 -3.39 -7.57 1.34
C SER A 53 -2.33 -6.56 1.81
N VAL A 54 -1.18 -7.04 2.30
CA VAL A 54 -0.04 -6.22 2.70
C VAL A 54 1.14 -6.55 1.81
N GLN A 55 1.67 -5.54 1.14
CA GLN A 55 2.62 -5.73 0.05
C GLN A 55 3.80 -4.78 0.21
N PRO A 56 5.03 -5.24 -0.08
CA PRO A 56 6.17 -4.34 -0.15
C PRO A 56 6.06 -3.44 -1.38
N VAL A 57 6.51 -2.20 -1.24
CA VAL A 57 6.59 -1.20 -2.32
C VAL A 57 8.00 -0.65 -2.32
N THR A 58 8.63 -0.62 -3.49
CA THR A 58 9.96 -0.02 -3.67
C THR A 58 9.87 1.50 -3.70
N GLU A 59 11.00 2.17 -3.42
CA GLU A 59 11.08 3.64 -3.46
C GLU A 59 10.66 4.22 -4.82
N THR A 60 11.05 3.55 -5.92
CA THR A 60 10.69 3.98 -7.28
C THR A 60 9.19 3.88 -7.52
N GLU A 61 8.56 2.77 -7.13
CA GLU A 61 7.11 2.59 -7.26
C GLU A 61 6.35 3.60 -6.38
N TRP A 62 6.81 3.82 -5.15
CA TRP A 62 6.23 4.80 -4.23
C TRP A 62 6.19 6.19 -4.85
N ARG A 63 7.33 6.65 -5.38
CA ARG A 63 7.43 7.97 -6.02
C ARG A 63 6.50 8.09 -7.23
N ILE A 64 6.43 7.08 -8.09
CA ILE A 64 5.51 7.09 -9.24
C ILE A 64 4.05 7.20 -8.78
N ILE A 65 3.65 6.44 -7.75
CA ILE A 65 2.31 6.50 -7.19
C ILE A 65 2.02 7.87 -6.57
N CYS A 66 2.95 8.43 -5.80
CA CYS A 66 2.83 9.78 -5.23
C CYS A 66 2.67 10.84 -6.33
N ASP A 67 3.46 10.77 -7.40
CA ASP A 67 3.35 11.69 -8.55
C ASP A 67 1.97 11.60 -9.23
N LEU A 68 1.49 10.38 -9.50
CA LEU A 68 0.14 10.14 -10.05
C LEU A 68 -0.96 10.66 -9.11
N ALA A 69 -0.74 10.55 -7.81
CA ALA A 69 -1.64 10.99 -6.76
C ALA A 69 -1.61 12.52 -6.54
N GLY A 70 -0.65 13.22 -7.14
CA GLY A 70 -0.43 14.66 -6.97
C GLY A 70 0.20 15.04 -5.63
N LEU A 71 0.98 14.13 -5.04
CA LEU A 71 1.78 14.38 -3.84
C LEU A 71 3.22 14.72 -4.20
N PRO A 72 3.92 15.55 -3.41
CA PRO A 72 5.37 15.70 -3.53
C PRO A 72 6.03 14.41 -3.05
N GLY A 73 6.46 13.57 -4.00
CA GLY A 73 7.17 12.32 -3.73
C GLY A 73 8.57 12.51 -3.16
#